data_AF-A0A7C3G2J9-F1
#
_entry.id   AF-A0A7C3G2J9-F1
#
_cell.length_a   1.000
_cell.length_b   1.000
_cell.length_c   1.000
_cell.angle_alpha   90.00
_cell.angle_beta   90.00
_cell.angle_gamma   90.00
#
_symmetry.space_group_name_H-M   'P 1'
#
loop_
_entity.id
_entity.type
_entity.pdbx_description
1 polymer ?
#
loop_
_entity_poly.entity_id
_entity_poly.type
_entity_poly.pdbx_seq_one_letter_code
_entity_poly.pdbx_strand_id
1 'polypeptide(L)'
;MSASMRGRGAGASTGVSRPVAPFLDTRSSVPVEWEMTIGQAIVPSAPLEGSAMKALASDGGGCARRAAVAFKTPRVVTALIAVALALNGSTPLAAQLPLGNARMQRAIDTGLAFLEKSKDGRVGAKALVGLCFLKSGRPNMLEHPKVREAIEAVRKAVRGDVEKIRLDIYSAGISLMFLAELGQSRYQLEIEKLVQYLHAKQKDAGAWGYPPEHTHGATCDTSMTQYAILGLWEAEELAGVATPLEKWEKAARWLLLTQDPSGGFGYQGKPAYQVGERVKQGGVRHSLTAAGLASLYVVKDRLGFRELKRKEDAELPAAFEPLAEPQQAKKKQTDLTRRDFGRAVSSANRWIEQNYNVNKLDSWTYYSLYALERFEAFREADLAGSPVPPPKTERSKWSIRAIRYVLKTQKPDGSWESNSGAVPSTCFALLVLTGSTRQSLAKSRVVRYQRDVMRGGRGFPHASGGLRLRAGRVVVRPLRAGPEEVLRRAGNPADRQHAAAVEALADWTARARPEELQSHLPALRRLARRGPAGVRVLAILGLGRADDFEFVPSLIEILEKGSPEEGFAAAKALGQISRTFDTRGVGPHTGRAGRQAAVQAWRSWYARHVQTAGQP
;
A
#
# COMPACT_ATOMS: atom_id res chain seq x y z
N MET A 1 -66.82 -27.71 10.16
CA MET A 1 -67.74 -28.86 10.17
C MET A 1 -66.93 -30.07 9.74
N SER A 2 -66.47 -30.93 10.67
CA SER A 2 -67.17 -32.14 11.21
C SER A 2 -66.89 -33.38 10.32
N ALA A 3 -66.55 -34.59 10.78
CA ALA A 3 -66.28 -35.17 12.12
C ALA A 3 -65.31 -36.39 11.96
N SER A 4 -64.40 -36.75 12.89
CA SER A 4 -64.56 -37.67 14.07
C SER A 4 -65.13 -39.07 13.71
N MET A 5 -64.62 -40.23 14.18
CA MET A 5 -64.05 -40.53 15.52
C MET A 5 -62.61 -41.11 15.58
N ARG A 6 -62.38 -42.17 16.38
CA ARG A 6 -61.29 -42.21 17.39
C ARG A 6 -61.04 -43.60 18.03
N GLY A 7 -59.78 -43.86 18.45
CA GLY A 7 -59.37 -44.87 19.46
C GLY A 7 -58.40 -45.93 18.93
N ARG A 8 -57.36 -46.41 19.66
CA ARG A 8 -56.79 -46.12 21.00
C ARG A 8 -55.28 -46.47 21.00
N GLY A 9 -54.50 -46.00 21.98
CA GLY A 9 -53.22 -46.60 22.40
C GLY A 9 -52.01 -45.65 22.38
N ALA A 10 -51.26 -45.56 23.50
CA ALA A 10 -50.14 -44.63 23.65
C ALA A 10 -48.97 -45.17 24.51
N GLY A 11 -47.74 -44.90 24.03
CA GLY A 11 -46.65 -44.27 24.81
C GLY A 11 -46.03 -44.98 26.03
N ALA A 12 -44.93 -45.70 25.80
CA ALA A 12 -43.88 -46.05 26.78
C ALA A 12 -42.90 -44.88 26.99
N SER A 13 -41.97 -44.80 27.97
CA SER A 13 -41.76 -45.43 29.30
C SER A 13 -40.64 -44.66 30.04
N THR A 14 -40.57 -44.70 31.36
CA THR A 14 -39.62 -43.91 32.21
C THR A 14 -38.67 -44.78 33.07
N GLY A 15 -37.58 -44.18 33.60
CA GLY A 15 -36.65 -44.76 34.61
C GLY A 15 -35.19 -44.81 34.13
N VAL A 16 -34.20 -44.01 34.58
CA VAL A 16 -33.65 -43.70 35.94
C VAL A 16 -32.68 -44.77 36.50
N SER A 17 -31.39 -44.43 36.59
CA SER A 17 -30.48 -44.83 37.70
C SER A 17 -29.12 -44.09 37.65
N ARG A 18 -28.48 -43.88 38.83
CA ARG A 18 -27.17 -43.21 39.05
C ARG A 18 -25.96 -44.13 38.76
N PRO A 19 -24.71 -43.61 38.72
CA PRO A 19 -23.84 -43.74 39.92
C PRO A 19 -22.94 -42.52 40.22
N VAL A 20 -22.09 -42.65 41.25
CA VAL A 20 -21.19 -41.62 41.83
C VAL A 20 -19.72 -41.84 41.39
N ALA A 21 -18.93 -40.76 41.45
CA ALA A 21 -17.48 -40.59 41.19
C ALA A 21 -16.54 -41.57 41.99
N PRO A 22 -15.18 -41.61 41.81
CA PRO A 22 -14.31 -40.59 41.18
C PRO A 22 -13.10 -41.07 40.33
N PHE A 23 -12.48 -40.14 39.58
CA PHE A 23 -11.05 -39.75 39.65
C PHE A 23 -10.76 -38.68 38.57
N LEU A 24 -10.03 -37.62 38.92
CA LEU A 24 -9.70 -36.50 38.02
C LEU A 24 -8.21 -36.51 37.65
N ASP A 25 -7.89 -36.84 36.41
CA ASP A 25 -6.72 -36.29 35.71
C ASP A 25 -6.95 -36.24 34.19
N THR A 26 -7.19 -35.04 33.66
CA THR A 26 -6.91 -34.72 32.27
C THR A 26 -6.51 -33.25 32.14
N ARG A 27 -5.22 -32.99 31.93
CA ARG A 27 -4.77 -31.73 31.31
C ARG A 27 -5.13 -31.75 29.83
N SER A 28 -6.08 -30.93 29.38
CA SER A 28 -6.28 -30.61 27.96
C SER A 28 -6.18 -29.09 27.73
N SER A 29 -5.23 -28.70 26.90
CA SER A 29 -4.90 -27.29 26.64
C SER A 29 -5.90 -26.64 25.68
N VAL A 30 -6.64 -25.66 26.18
CA VAL A 30 -7.50 -24.77 25.37
C VAL A 30 -6.64 -23.61 24.80
N PRO A 31 -6.81 -23.18 23.53
CA PRO A 31 -6.15 -21.97 23.02
C PRO A 31 -6.75 -20.72 23.66
N VAL A 32 -5.90 -19.80 24.15
CA VAL A 32 -6.37 -18.53 24.72
C VAL A 32 -6.81 -17.59 23.60
N GLU A 33 -8.12 -17.43 23.44
CA GLU A 33 -8.74 -16.41 22.59
C GLU A 33 -8.77 -15.03 23.29
N TRP A 34 -9.10 -13.98 22.55
CA TRP A 34 -9.19 -12.61 23.07
C TRP A 34 -10.48 -12.38 23.87
N GLU A 35 -10.62 -13.00 25.05
CA GLU A 35 -11.75 -12.70 25.93
C GLU A 35 -11.65 -11.31 26.53
N MET A 36 -12.67 -10.48 26.26
CA MET A 36 -12.82 -9.15 26.84
C MET A 36 -13.78 -9.20 28.03
N THR A 37 -13.27 -9.08 29.25
CA THR A 37 -14.13 -8.76 30.41
C THR A 37 -14.37 -7.24 30.47
N ILE A 38 -15.50 -6.78 29.93
CA ILE A 38 -16.06 -5.46 30.24
C ILE A 38 -17.49 -5.66 30.74
N GLY A 39 -17.63 -5.69 32.07
CA GLY A 39 -18.92 -5.85 32.72
C GLY A 39 -18.86 -5.45 34.20
N GLN A 40 -19.66 -4.44 34.55
CA GLN A 40 -20.01 -3.97 35.89
C GLN A 40 -19.06 -3.01 36.64
N ALA A 41 -19.68 -2.23 37.53
CA ALA A 41 -19.17 -1.16 38.42
C ALA A 41 -18.67 0.14 37.74
N ILE A 42 -19.07 1.37 38.10
CA ILE A 42 -20.02 1.94 39.10
C ILE A 42 -20.56 3.28 38.56
N VAL A 43 -21.74 3.75 39.02
CA VAL A 43 -22.30 5.11 38.79
C VAL A 43 -22.41 5.86 40.13
N PRO A 44 -22.65 7.18 40.13
CA PRO A 44 -21.65 8.26 40.22
C PRO A 44 -21.39 8.77 41.65
N SER A 45 -20.36 9.59 41.84
CA SER A 45 -20.21 10.42 43.04
C SER A 45 -19.64 11.80 42.71
N ALA A 46 -20.33 12.85 43.14
CA ALA A 46 -19.91 14.25 43.11
C ALA A 46 -20.56 14.97 44.31
N PRO A 47 -20.13 16.19 44.68
CA PRO A 47 -18.84 16.85 44.45
C PRO A 47 -18.10 17.13 45.78
N LEU A 48 -16.92 17.74 45.73
CA LEU A 48 -16.39 18.53 46.86
C LEU A 48 -15.92 19.90 46.38
N GLU A 49 -16.38 20.93 47.09
CA GLU A 49 -16.01 22.33 46.88
C GLU A 49 -14.65 22.65 47.53
N GLY A 50 -14.03 23.76 47.12
CA GLY A 50 -12.74 24.19 47.68
C GLY A 50 -12.26 25.52 47.09
N SER A 51 -12.76 26.64 47.63
CA SER A 51 -12.42 28.00 47.19
C SER A 51 -11.14 28.55 47.82
N ALA A 52 -10.23 29.13 47.02
CA ALA A 52 -9.28 30.22 47.34
C ALA A 52 -8.34 30.41 46.12
N MET A 53 -7.86 31.60 45.72
CA MET A 53 -8.05 32.97 46.21
C MET A 53 -7.97 33.95 45.00
N LYS A 54 -8.48 35.18 45.18
CA LYS A 54 -8.33 36.30 44.23
C LYS A 54 -7.28 37.31 44.73
N ALA A 55 -6.83 38.15 43.79
CA ALA A 55 -6.21 39.48 43.97
C ALA A 55 -4.73 39.53 44.41
N LEU A 56 -3.90 40.18 43.60
CA LEU A 56 -3.71 41.65 43.69
C LEU A 56 -3.21 42.22 42.34
N ALA A 57 -3.26 43.54 42.19
CA ALA A 57 -3.09 44.27 40.93
C ALA A 57 -2.07 45.42 41.08
N SER A 58 -1.96 46.24 40.03
CA SER A 58 -1.14 47.45 39.89
C SER A 58 0.38 47.21 39.75
N ASP A 59 1.18 48.09 39.13
CA ASP A 59 0.87 49.36 38.45
C ASP A 59 1.94 49.72 37.39
N GLY A 60 1.75 50.83 36.67
CA GLY A 60 2.87 51.58 36.08
C GLY A 60 2.93 51.63 34.54
N GLY A 61 2.56 52.77 33.96
CA GLY A 61 2.73 53.06 32.53
C GLY A 61 4.10 53.64 32.17
N GLY A 62 4.34 53.87 30.88
CA GLY A 62 5.58 54.52 30.39
C GLY A 62 5.58 54.73 28.88
N CYS A 63 5.36 55.97 28.43
CA CYS A 63 5.30 56.35 27.01
C CYS A 63 6.62 56.98 26.56
N ALA A 64 7.27 56.49 25.50
CA ALA A 64 8.45 57.13 24.90
C ALA A 64 8.62 56.89 23.39
N ARG A 65 8.14 57.87 22.62
CA ARG A 65 8.60 58.44 21.33
C ARG A 65 9.68 57.72 20.48
N ARG A 66 9.40 57.73 19.16
CA ARG A 66 10.39 57.62 18.07
C ARG A 66 11.41 58.77 18.09
N ALA A 67 12.64 58.50 17.66
CA ALA A 67 13.54 59.47 17.06
C ALA A 67 14.31 58.80 15.91
N ALA A 68 14.57 59.53 14.82
CA ALA A 68 15.32 59.04 13.67
C ALA A 68 16.24 60.15 13.15
N VAL A 69 17.55 59.89 13.11
CA VAL A 69 18.55 60.75 12.45
C VAL A 69 19.59 59.85 11.76
N ALA A 70 19.51 59.87 10.43
CA ALA A 70 20.57 59.91 9.40
C ALA A 70 22.03 59.52 9.72
N PHE A 71 22.73 58.94 8.72
CA PHE A 71 23.75 59.69 7.95
C PHE A 71 24.13 58.98 6.62
N LYS A 72 24.81 59.72 5.72
CA LYS A 72 25.17 59.32 4.34
C LYS A 72 26.48 58.54 4.26
N THR A 73 26.62 57.68 3.25
CA THR A 73 27.84 56.94 2.89
C THR A 73 28.94 57.83 2.28
N PRO A 74 30.20 57.37 2.38
CA PRO A 74 31.01 57.30 1.15
C PRO A 74 31.83 56.00 0.99
N ARG A 75 31.76 55.46 -0.23
CA ARG A 75 32.76 54.65 -0.97
C ARG A 75 33.96 54.05 -0.20
N VAL A 76 33.82 52.81 0.25
CA VAL A 76 34.88 51.78 0.18
C VAL A 76 34.31 50.55 -0.53
N VAL A 77 34.15 50.66 -1.85
CA VAL A 77 33.47 49.65 -2.70
C VAL A 77 34.41 49.21 -3.82
N THR A 78 35.36 48.33 -3.49
CA THR A 78 36.00 47.44 -4.49
C THR A 78 36.71 46.20 -3.90
N ALA A 79 37.09 46.19 -2.61
CA ALA A 79 37.86 45.08 -2.03
C ALA A 79 37.02 43.96 -1.36
N LEU A 80 35.79 44.24 -0.90
CA LEU A 80 34.97 43.25 -0.16
C LEU A 80 34.08 42.36 -1.05
N ILE A 81 33.90 42.71 -2.33
CA ILE A 81 33.03 41.94 -3.25
C ILE A 81 33.71 40.63 -3.69
N ALA A 82 35.04 40.59 -3.76
CA ALA A 82 35.80 39.37 -4.06
C ALA A 82 35.75 38.32 -2.92
N VAL A 83 35.59 38.74 -1.67
CA VAL A 83 35.43 37.82 -0.52
C VAL A 83 33.97 37.41 -0.34
N ALA A 84 33.02 38.28 -0.66
CA ALA A 84 31.58 37.97 -0.63
C ALA A 84 31.17 36.93 -1.69
N LEU A 85 31.88 36.83 -2.82
CA LEU A 85 31.62 35.82 -3.87
C LEU A 85 32.28 34.45 -3.60
N ALA A 86 33.19 34.35 -2.63
CA ALA A 86 33.79 33.08 -2.19
C ALA A 86 33.07 32.43 -1.00
N LEU A 87 32.12 33.14 -0.36
CA LEU A 87 31.36 32.66 0.81
C LEU A 87 29.92 32.23 0.51
N ASN A 88 29.46 32.34 -0.74
CA ASN A 88 28.26 31.62 -1.23
C ASN A 88 28.57 30.14 -1.55
N GLY A 89 29.45 29.53 -0.75
CA GLY A 89 29.58 28.09 -0.68
C GLY A 89 28.25 27.51 -0.21
N SER A 90 27.68 26.61 -1.02
CA SER A 90 26.35 26.04 -0.82
C SER A 90 26.18 25.51 0.60
N THR A 91 25.37 26.17 1.43
CA THR A 91 25.01 25.63 2.75
C THR A 91 24.23 24.33 2.50
N PRO A 92 24.76 23.16 2.90
CA PRO A 92 23.98 21.93 2.78
C PRO A 92 22.74 22.08 3.67
N LEU A 93 21.59 21.65 3.15
CA LEU A 93 20.27 21.73 3.79
C LEU A 93 20.14 20.71 4.95
N ALA A 94 21.08 20.79 5.91
CA ALA A 94 21.27 19.84 7.00
C ALA A 94 21.52 20.52 8.37
N ALA A 95 21.67 21.84 8.41
CA ALA A 95 22.18 22.58 9.57
C ALA A 95 21.11 23.15 10.55
N GLN A 96 19.88 22.61 10.56
CA GLN A 96 18.84 22.86 11.58
C GLN A 96 17.91 21.61 11.65
N LEU A 97 18.03 20.60 12.53
CA LEU A 97 18.62 20.48 13.88
C LEU A 97 19.38 19.12 14.05
N PRO A 98 20.59 19.09 14.64
CA PRO A 98 21.35 17.83 14.79
C PRO A 98 20.90 16.87 15.92
N LEU A 99 20.32 17.39 17.02
CA LEU A 99 20.04 16.58 18.23
C LEU A 99 18.75 15.75 18.17
N GLY A 100 17.76 16.18 17.39
CA GLY A 100 16.45 15.51 17.30
C GLY A 100 16.52 14.15 16.62
N ASN A 101 17.29 14.05 15.53
CA ASN A 101 17.44 12.80 14.79
C ASN A 101 18.19 11.75 15.63
N ALA A 102 19.30 12.13 16.29
CA ALA A 102 20.08 11.20 17.11
C ALA A 102 19.27 10.59 18.28
N ARG A 103 18.43 11.37 18.98
CA ARG A 103 17.54 10.85 20.02
C ARG A 103 16.47 9.91 19.43
N MET A 104 15.94 10.25 18.27
CA MET A 104 14.92 9.44 17.59
C MET A 104 15.49 8.11 17.09
N GLN A 105 16.68 8.10 16.48
CA GLN A 105 17.36 6.87 16.08
C GLN A 105 17.65 5.97 17.29
N ARG A 106 18.21 6.52 18.38
CA ARG A 106 18.42 5.74 19.62
C ARG A 106 17.13 5.09 20.14
N ALA A 107 16.00 5.81 20.10
CA ALA A 107 14.71 5.25 20.51
C ALA A 107 14.20 4.15 19.58
N ILE A 108 14.43 4.29 18.26
CA ILE A 108 14.15 3.24 17.27
C ILE A 108 15.04 2.02 17.54
N ASP A 109 16.34 2.22 17.75
CA ASP A 109 17.33 1.17 17.97
C ASP A 109 17.02 0.33 19.22
N THR A 110 16.71 0.98 20.35
CA THR A 110 16.34 0.30 21.59
C THR A 110 14.98 -0.40 21.49
N GLY A 111 14.00 0.20 20.81
CA GLY A 111 12.70 -0.43 20.56
C GLY A 111 12.81 -1.67 19.67
N LEU A 112 13.68 -1.65 18.64
CA LEU A 112 13.97 -2.83 17.83
C LEU A 112 14.70 -3.90 18.65
N ALA A 113 15.68 -3.54 19.48
CA ALA A 113 16.37 -4.48 20.36
C ALA A 113 15.46 -5.16 21.41
N PHE A 114 14.40 -4.47 21.86
CA PHE A 114 13.33 -5.09 22.65
C PHE A 114 12.53 -6.11 21.81
N LEU A 115 12.15 -5.75 20.58
CA LEU A 115 11.40 -6.64 19.68
C LEU A 115 12.20 -7.87 19.21
N GLU A 116 13.53 -7.78 19.10
CA GLU A 116 14.43 -8.92 18.82
C GLU A 116 14.29 -10.03 19.87
N LYS A 117 14.19 -9.65 21.15
CA LYS A 117 14.09 -10.56 22.30
C LYS A 117 12.65 -10.99 22.59
N SER A 118 11.68 -10.20 22.14
CA SER A 118 10.25 -10.42 22.39
C SER A 118 9.69 -11.66 21.70
N LYS A 119 8.66 -12.26 22.33
CA LYS A 119 7.86 -13.37 21.78
C LYS A 119 6.38 -13.01 21.85
N ASP A 120 5.63 -13.40 20.83
CA ASP A 120 4.18 -13.25 20.76
C ASP A 120 3.59 -14.46 20.03
N GLY A 121 2.47 -15.01 20.50
CA GLY A 121 1.83 -16.15 19.85
C GLY A 121 1.06 -15.77 18.58
N ARG A 122 0.61 -14.52 18.48
CA ARG A 122 -0.34 -14.05 17.47
C ARG A 122 0.35 -13.78 16.13
N VAL A 123 -0.19 -14.32 15.04
CA VAL A 123 0.35 -14.15 13.68
C VAL A 123 0.42 -12.65 13.31
N GLY A 124 -0.63 -11.89 13.59
CA GLY A 124 -0.66 -10.45 13.37
C GLY A 124 0.42 -9.68 14.13
N ALA A 125 0.71 -10.06 15.37
CA ALA A 125 1.77 -9.43 16.15
C ALA A 125 3.15 -9.73 15.55
N LYS A 126 3.42 -10.96 15.12
CA LYS A 126 4.67 -11.32 14.42
C LYS A 126 4.83 -10.54 13.11
N ALA A 127 3.78 -10.46 12.30
CA ALA A 127 3.76 -9.65 11.08
C ALA A 127 4.02 -8.16 11.39
N LEU A 128 3.45 -7.62 12.47
CA LEU A 128 3.69 -6.25 12.91
C LEU A 128 5.14 -6.01 13.35
N VAL A 129 5.75 -6.96 14.07
CA VAL A 129 7.19 -6.93 14.40
C VAL A 129 8.02 -6.94 13.12
N GLY A 130 7.76 -7.86 12.20
CA GLY A 130 8.44 -7.93 10.92
C GLY A 130 8.36 -6.63 10.12
N LEU A 131 7.18 -6.01 10.06
CA LEU A 131 6.95 -4.72 9.41
C LEU A 131 7.79 -3.60 10.05
N CYS A 132 7.97 -3.58 11.37
CA CYS A 132 8.83 -2.60 12.04
C CYS A 132 10.30 -2.71 11.61
N PHE A 133 10.83 -3.93 11.45
CA PHE A 133 12.18 -4.12 10.92
C PHE A 133 12.30 -3.63 9.47
N LEU A 134 11.32 -3.92 8.60
CA LEU A 134 11.33 -3.44 7.22
C LEU A 134 11.25 -1.90 7.12
N LYS A 135 10.39 -1.27 7.93
CA LYS A 135 10.19 0.20 7.97
C LYS A 135 11.29 0.96 8.74
N SER A 136 12.27 0.25 9.33
CA SER A 136 13.36 0.86 10.12
C SER A 136 14.37 1.65 9.30
N GLY A 137 14.44 1.43 7.98
CA GLY A 137 15.47 2.00 7.11
C GLY A 137 16.86 1.34 7.23
N ARG A 138 17.00 0.28 8.06
CA ARG A 138 18.26 -0.48 8.18
C ARG A 138 18.48 -1.39 6.96
N PRO A 139 19.75 -1.63 6.54
CA PRO A 139 20.06 -2.58 5.47
C PRO A 139 19.77 -4.03 5.88
N ASN A 140 19.64 -4.91 4.89
CA ASN A 140 19.56 -6.38 5.04
C ASN A 140 18.38 -6.92 5.89
N MET A 141 17.36 -6.10 6.17
CA MET A 141 16.23 -6.49 7.02
C MET A 141 15.39 -7.66 6.47
N LEU A 142 15.45 -7.94 5.15
CA LEU A 142 14.83 -9.13 4.54
C LEU A 142 15.38 -10.45 5.12
N GLU A 143 16.61 -10.44 5.64
CA GLU A 143 17.25 -11.62 6.23
C GLU A 143 17.11 -11.70 7.75
N HIS A 144 16.57 -10.66 8.38
CA HIS A 144 16.48 -10.56 9.83
C HIS A 144 15.64 -11.70 10.45
N PRO A 145 16.08 -12.35 11.55
CA PRO A 145 15.38 -13.49 12.13
C PRO A 145 13.89 -13.23 12.43
N LYS A 146 13.54 -12.03 12.91
CA LYS A 146 12.12 -11.67 13.16
C LYS A 146 11.29 -11.48 11.90
N VAL A 147 11.91 -11.07 10.79
CA VAL A 147 11.24 -11.00 9.48
C VAL A 147 11.00 -12.41 8.94
N ARG A 148 11.98 -13.31 9.07
CA ARG A 148 11.83 -14.74 8.71
C ARG A 148 10.78 -15.44 9.59
N GLU A 149 10.77 -15.18 10.91
CA GLU A 149 9.75 -15.69 11.85
C GLU A 149 8.33 -15.25 11.43
N ALA A 150 8.17 -13.97 11.09
CA ALA A 150 6.91 -13.41 10.63
C ALA A 150 6.44 -14.03 9.30
N ILE A 151 7.34 -14.17 8.32
CA ILE A 151 7.04 -14.84 7.04
C ILE A 151 6.50 -16.24 7.30
N GLU A 152 7.22 -17.07 8.05
CA GLU A 152 6.83 -18.46 8.27
C GLU A 152 5.51 -18.57 9.06
N ALA A 153 5.29 -17.69 10.04
CA ALA A 153 4.02 -17.63 10.77
C ALA A 153 2.83 -17.32 9.84
N VAL A 154 2.97 -16.37 8.92
CA VAL A 154 1.92 -16.03 7.93
C VAL A 154 1.72 -17.18 6.94
N ARG A 155 2.80 -17.73 6.37
CA ARG A 155 2.74 -18.86 5.41
C ARG A 155 2.06 -20.08 6.01
N LYS A 156 2.36 -20.42 7.27
CA LYS A 156 1.70 -21.49 8.01
C LYS A 156 0.21 -21.22 8.20
N ALA A 157 -0.18 -19.97 8.51
CA ALA A 157 -1.56 -19.59 8.75
C ALA A 157 -2.43 -19.55 7.48
N VAL A 158 -1.83 -19.38 6.29
CA VAL A 158 -2.52 -19.38 4.98
C VAL A 158 -2.27 -20.66 4.15
N ARG A 159 -1.81 -21.73 4.81
CA ARG A 159 -1.62 -23.05 4.20
C ARG A 159 -2.96 -23.72 3.93
N GLY A 160 -3.11 -24.33 2.76
CA GLY A 160 -4.36 -24.95 2.32
C GLY A 160 -5.32 -23.91 1.70
N ASP A 161 -6.61 -24.22 1.72
CA ASP A 161 -7.66 -23.47 1.04
C ASP A 161 -8.09 -22.23 1.86
N VAL A 162 -8.66 -21.22 1.19
CA VAL A 162 -8.96 -19.90 1.81
C VAL A 162 -10.00 -20.03 2.94
N GLU A 163 -10.95 -20.95 2.78
CA GLU A 163 -12.02 -21.27 3.72
C GLU A 163 -11.49 -21.84 5.04
N LYS A 164 -10.27 -22.42 5.03
CA LYS A 164 -9.61 -23.03 6.18
C LYS A 164 -8.81 -22.01 7.01
N ILE A 165 -8.63 -20.78 6.52
CA ILE A 165 -7.87 -19.72 7.21
C ILE A 165 -8.66 -19.24 8.44
N ARG A 166 -7.99 -19.23 9.61
CA ARG A 166 -8.57 -18.87 10.92
C ARG A 166 -7.99 -17.59 11.53
N LEU A 167 -7.48 -16.68 10.70
CA LEU A 167 -6.93 -15.41 11.16
C LEU A 167 -8.05 -14.43 11.53
N ASP A 168 -7.92 -13.74 12.68
CA ASP A 168 -8.71 -12.56 12.94
C ASP A 168 -8.39 -11.43 11.92
N ILE A 169 -9.27 -10.45 11.78
CA ILE A 169 -9.13 -9.41 10.74
C ILE A 169 -7.92 -8.50 10.97
N TYR A 170 -7.49 -8.26 12.21
CA TYR A 170 -6.24 -7.54 12.47
C TYR A 170 -5.06 -8.36 11.99
N SER A 171 -5.01 -9.65 12.35
CA SER A 171 -3.95 -10.54 11.90
C SER A 171 -3.91 -10.67 10.39
N ALA A 172 -5.05 -10.82 9.72
CA ALA A 172 -5.12 -10.89 8.25
C ALA A 172 -4.66 -9.58 7.58
N GLY A 173 -5.19 -8.43 8.02
CA GLY A 173 -4.84 -7.12 7.46
C GLY A 173 -3.38 -6.74 7.68
N ILE A 174 -2.84 -6.94 8.88
CA ILE A 174 -1.43 -6.66 9.21
C ILE A 174 -0.49 -7.64 8.49
N SER A 175 -0.85 -8.92 8.38
CA SER A 175 -0.07 -9.89 7.59
C SER A 175 0.00 -9.49 6.12
N LEU A 176 -1.10 -8.96 5.58
CA LEU A 176 -1.17 -8.50 4.20
C LEU A 176 -0.30 -7.26 3.97
N MET A 177 -0.36 -6.26 4.87
CA MET A 177 0.56 -5.10 4.87
C MET A 177 2.03 -5.55 4.90
N PHE A 178 2.37 -6.48 5.81
CA PHE A 178 3.73 -7.00 5.95
C PHE A 178 4.24 -7.73 4.70
N LEU A 179 3.44 -8.62 4.10
CA LEU A 179 3.83 -9.32 2.86
C LEU A 179 3.91 -8.36 1.66
N ALA A 180 2.99 -7.40 1.56
CA ALA A 180 3.01 -6.37 0.52
C ALA A 180 4.28 -5.50 0.61
N GLU A 181 4.73 -5.18 1.82
CA GLU A 181 5.99 -4.46 2.05
C GLU A 181 7.24 -5.29 1.68
N LEU A 182 7.21 -6.62 1.84
CA LEU A 182 8.34 -7.51 1.51
C LEU A 182 8.65 -7.59 0.01
N GLY A 183 7.65 -7.40 -0.87
CA GLY A 183 7.82 -7.35 -2.31
C GLY A 183 7.03 -8.42 -3.08
N GLN A 184 6.40 -7.95 -4.16
CA GLN A 184 5.39 -8.64 -4.98
C GLN A 184 5.73 -10.09 -5.36
N SER A 185 6.85 -10.34 -6.03
CA SER A 185 7.08 -11.62 -6.74
C SER A 185 7.28 -12.84 -5.85
N ARG A 186 7.68 -12.67 -4.59
CA ARG A 186 8.08 -13.79 -3.71
C ARG A 186 6.93 -14.35 -2.85
N TYR A 187 5.91 -13.54 -2.58
CA TYR A 187 4.81 -13.88 -1.66
C TYR A 187 3.42 -13.67 -2.29
N GLN A 188 3.39 -13.58 -3.63
CA GLN A 188 2.18 -13.31 -4.42
C GLN A 188 1.01 -14.23 -4.05
N LEU A 189 1.27 -15.53 -3.89
CA LEU A 189 0.25 -16.53 -3.56
C LEU A 189 -0.33 -16.34 -2.16
N GLU A 190 0.51 -16.04 -1.16
CA GLU A 190 0.05 -15.76 0.20
C GLU A 190 -0.71 -14.42 0.29
N ILE A 191 -0.31 -13.42 -0.50
CA ILE A 191 -1.00 -12.12 -0.63
C ILE A 191 -2.38 -12.32 -1.28
N GLU A 192 -2.47 -13.06 -2.39
CA GLU A 192 -3.72 -13.36 -3.08
C GLU A 192 -4.71 -14.11 -2.16
N LYS A 193 -4.23 -15.08 -1.38
CA LYS A 193 -5.06 -15.77 -0.38
C LYS A 193 -5.56 -14.85 0.72
N LEU A 194 -4.73 -13.96 1.25
CA LEU A 194 -5.15 -12.99 2.28
C LEU A 194 -6.16 -11.97 1.72
N VAL A 195 -6.00 -11.55 0.46
CA VAL A 195 -6.98 -10.69 -0.23
C VAL A 195 -8.31 -11.42 -0.40
N GLN A 196 -8.30 -12.65 -0.94
CA GLN A 196 -9.50 -13.49 -1.08
C GLN A 196 -10.17 -13.76 0.27
N TYR A 197 -9.39 -14.02 1.32
CA TYR A 197 -9.88 -14.19 2.68
C TYR A 197 -10.59 -12.95 3.20
N LEU A 198 -9.98 -11.77 3.09
CA LEU A 198 -10.60 -10.51 3.50
C LEU A 198 -11.84 -10.19 2.66
N HIS A 199 -11.87 -10.52 1.36
CA HIS A 199 -13.07 -10.38 0.52
C HIS A 199 -14.21 -11.29 0.99
N ALA A 200 -13.90 -12.52 1.41
CA ALA A 200 -14.87 -13.48 1.93
C ALA A 200 -15.33 -13.15 3.37
N LYS A 201 -14.51 -12.45 4.15
CA LYS A 201 -14.85 -11.99 5.52
C LYS A 201 -15.48 -10.60 5.59
N GLN A 202 -15.66 -9.90 4.46
CA GLN A 202 -16.47 -8.67 4.44
C GLN A 202 -17.94 -9.06 4.62
N LYS A 203 -18.59 -8.54 5.66
CA LYS A 203 -20.00 -8.82 5.96
C LYS A 203 -20.93 -8.09 4.98
N ASP A 204 -22.21 -8.49 4.94
CA ASP A 204 -23.24 -7.86 4.09
C ASP A 204 -23.41 -6.36 4.35
N ALA A 205 -23.20 -5.92 5.60
CA ALA A 205 -23.13 -4.52 5.99
C ALA A 205 -21.99 -3.72 5.30
N GLY A 206 -21.08 -4.40 4.61
CA GLY A 206 -20.01 -3.83 3.77
C GLY A 206 -18.67 -3.61 4.48
N ALA A 207 -18.53 -4.07 5.71
CA ALA A 207 -17.36 -3.84 6.55
C ALA A 207 -16.92 -5.12 7.27
N TRP A 208 -15.95 -4.99 8.18
CA TRP A 208 -15.37 -6.12 8.91
C TRP A 208 -15.56 -5.97 10.42
N GLY A 209 -15.55 -7.10 11.11
CA GLY A 209 -15.69 -7.20 12.56
C GLY A 209 -15.53 -8.65 13.00
N TYR A 210 -15.91 -8.94 14.24
CA TYR A 210 -15.84 -10.26 14.86
C TYR A 210 -16.64 -11.34 14.10
N PRO A 211 -16.29 -12.63 14.23
CA PRO A 211 -17.05 -13.71 13.59
C PRO A 211 -18.44 -13.89 14.25
N PRO A 212 -19.41 -14.56 13.58
CA PRO A 212 -20.81 -14.64 14.01
C PRO A 212 -21.02 -15.14 15.44
N GLU A 213 -20.19 -16.06 15.91
CA GLU A 213 -20.19 -16.66 17.25
C GLU A 213 -19.81 -15.69 18.39
N HIS A 214 -19.22 -14.53 18.07
CA HIS A 214 -18.83 -13.53 19.06
C HIS A 214 -20.02 -12.67 19.50
N THR A 215 -19.95 -12.06 20.69
CA THR A 215 -20.97 -11.10 21.20
C THR A 215 -21.15 -9.84 20.35
N HIS A 216 -20.21 -9.59 19.42
CA HIS A 216 -20.26 -8.53 18.40
C HIS A 216 -20.28 -9.11 16.97
N GLY A 217 -20.67 -10.37 16.80
CA GLY A 217 -20.73 -11.08 15.52
C GLY A 217 -21.75 -10.52 14.54
N ALA A 218 -22.81 -9.87 15.03
CA ALA A 218 -23.82 -9.20 14.20
C ALA A 218 -23.37 -7.83 13.65
N THR A 219 -22.32 -7.21 14.23
CA THR A 219 -21.89 -5.84 13.89
C THR A 219 -20.53 -5.82 13.19
N CYS A 220 -20.21 -4.68 12.58
CA CYS A 220 -18.87 -4.36 12.12
C CYS A 220 -18.27 -3.29 13.04
N ASP A 221 -16.95 -3.17 13.07
CA ASP A 221 -16.27 -2.14 13.83
C ASP A 221 -15.22 -1.39 13.01
N THR A 222 -15.05 -0.12 13.35
CA THR A 222 -14.17 0.80 12.62
C THR A 222 -12.69 0.42 12.77
N SER A 223 -12.33 -0.34 13.80
CA SER A 223 -10.95 -0.72 14.08
C SER A 223 -10.47 -1.85 13.15
N MET A 224 -11.21 -2.97 13.11
CA MET A 224 -10.97 -4.11 12.21
C MET A 224 -11.14 -3.70 10.75
N THR A 225 -12.17 -2.90 10.45
CA THR A 225 -12.42 -2.37 9.10
C THR A 225 -11.23 -1.58 8.54
N GLN A 226 -10.55 -0.76 9.35
CA GLN A 226 -9.38 -0.03 8.88
C GLN A 226 -8.24 -0.97 8.44
N TYR A 227 -8.01 -2.09 9.13
CA TYR A 227 -6.88 -2.98 8.83
C TYR A 227 -7.15 -3.85 7.62
N ALA A 228 -8.42 -4.25 7.40
CA ALA A 228 -8.83 -4.80 6.12
C ALA A 228 -8.60 -3.80 4.98
N ILE A 229 -9.07 -2.55 5.12
CA ILE A 229 -8.89 -1.50 4.11
C ILE A 229 -7.41 -1.21 3.83
N LEU A 230 -6.57 -1.09 4.87
CA LEU A 230 -5.13 -0.85 4.73
C LEU A 230 -4.39 -2.03 4.09
N GLY A 231 -4.69 -3.26 4.51
CA GLY A 231 -4.11 -4.45 3.91
C GLY A 231 -4.47 -4.58 2.44
N LEU A 232 -5.75 -4.44 2.09
CA LEU A 232 -6.21 -4.47 0.70
C LEU A 232 -5.63 -3.29 -0.12
N TRP A 233 -5.43 -2.13 0.50
CA TRP A 233 -4.81 -0.96 -0.14
C TRP A 233 -3.32 -1.20 -0.43
N GLU A 234 -2.53 -1.66 0.54
CA GLU A 234 -1.11 -1.98 0.32
C GLU A 234 -0.93 -3.18 -0.62
N ALA A 235 -1.85 -4.17 -0.59
CA ALA A 235 -1.85 -5.27 -1.55
C ALA A 235 -2.06 -4.80 -2.99
N GLU A 236 -2.95 -3.82 -3.23
CA GLU A 236 -3.18 -3.25 -4.57
C GLU A 236 -2.03 -2.31 -4.99
N GLU A 237 -1.49 -1.52 -4.05
CA GLU A 237 -0.42 -0.54 -4.27
C GLU A 237 0.98 -1.15 -4.48
N LEU A 238 1.34 -2.16 -3.68
CA LEU A 238 2.72 -2.68 -3.55
C LEU A 238 2.88 -4.10 -4.09
N ALA A 239 1.83 -4.92 -4.00
CA ALA A 239 1.80 -6.28 -4.54
C ALA A 239 0.89 -6.42 -5.77
N GLY A 240 0.17 -5.36 -6.13
CA GLY A 240 -0.63 -5.31 -7.34
C GLY A 240 -1.84 -6.22 -7.43
N VAL A 241 -2.27 -6.81 -6.31
CA VAL A 241 -3.46 -7.66 -6.21
C VAL A 241 -4.66 -6.74 -5.97
N ALA A 242 -5.49 -6.56 -7.00
CA ALA A 242 -6.58 -5.60 -6.98
C ALA A 242 -7.79 -6.07 -6.15
N THR A 243 -8.48 -5.14 -5.52
CA THR A 243 -9.77 -5.39 -4.87
C THR A 243 -10.92 -4.91 -5.77
N PRO A 244 -11.99 -5.71 -6.00
CA PRO A 244 -13.13 -5.29 -6.81
C PRO A 244 -13.79 -4.01 -6.29
N LEU A 245 -14.22 -3.13 -7.19
CA LEU A 245 -14.76 -1.80 -6.85
C LEU A 245 -15.97 -1.88 -5.90
N GLU A 246 -16.82 -2.90 -6.08
CA GLU A 246 -17.97 -3.20 -5.20
C GLU A 246 -17.56 -3.36 -3.73
N LYS A 247 -16.43 -4.02 -3.45
CA LYS A 247 -15.91 -4.23 -2.10
C LYS A 247 -15.49 -2.89 -1.47
N TRP A 248 -14.89 -2.00 -2.25
CA TRP A 248 -14.54 -0.63 -1.84
C TRP A 248 -15.78 0.24 -1.61
N GLU A 249 -16.79 0.15 -2.47
CA GLU A 249 -18.05 0.88 -2.33
C GLU A 249 -18.82 0.46 -1.08
N LYS A 250 -18.94 -0.86 -0.84
CA LYS A 250 -19.54 -1.43 0.37
C LYS A 250 -18.87 -0.90 1.65
N ALA A 251 -17.53 -0.86 1.67
CA ALA A 251 -16.77 -0.29 2.78
C ALA A 251 -16.99 1.22 2.95
N ALA A 252 -17.04 1.97 1.84
CA ALA A 252 -17.32 3.40 1.86
C ALA A 252 -18.72 3.72 2.39
N ARG A 253 -19.76 3.00 1.92
CA ARG A 253 -21.14 3.14 2.42
C ARG A 253 -21.20 2.89 3.92
N TRP A 254 -20.60 1.82 4.41
CA TRP A 254 -20.58 1.53 5.85
C TRP A 254 -19.94 2.65 6.68
N LEU A 255 -18.79 3.17 6.26
CA LEU A 255 -18.14 4.31 6.91
C LEU A 255 -19.00 5.58 6.89
N LEU A 256 -19.69 5.86 5.78
CA LEU A 256 -20.57 7.03 5.67
C LEU A 256 -21.82 6.89 6.56
N LEU A 257 -22.38 5.68 6.68
CA LEU A 257 -23.57 5.37 7.49
C LEU A 257 -23.28 5.30 9.00
N THR A 258 -22.04 5.00 9.40
CA THR A 258 -21.64 4.81 10.81
C THR A 258 -20.92 6.02 11.43
N GLN A 259 -20.84 7.13 10.71
CA GLN A 259 -20.28 8.37 11.25
C GLN A 259 -21.25 9.02 12.25
N ASP A 260 -20.73 9.41 13.42
CA ASP A 260 -21.51 10.08 14.45
C ASP A 260 -21.94 11.50 14.02
N PRO A 261 -23.09 12.04 14.48
CA PRO A 261 -23.49 13.42 14.23
C PRO A 261 -22.41 14.47 14.51
N SER A 262 -21.58 14.27 15.55
CA SER A 262 -20.43 15.13 15.87
C SER A 262 -19.32 15.13 14.79
N GLY A 263 -19.33 14.16 13.88
CA GLY A 263 -18.31 13.91 12.87
C GLY A 263 -17.29 12.85 13.25
N GLY A 264 -17.25 12.43 14.52
CA GLY A 264 -16.37 11.35 14.98
C GLY A 264 -16.84 9.94 14.58
N PHE A 265 -16.07 8.93 14.97
CA PHE A 265 -16.42 7.51 14.81
C PHE A 265 -16.38 6.76 16.14
N GLY A 266 -17.36 5.89 16.35
CA GLY A 266 -17.42 4.94 17.45
C GLY A 266 -16.63 3.64 17.17
N TYR A 267 -16.75 2.67 18.08
CA TYR A 267 -16.15 1.34 17.89
C TYR A 267 -17.06 0.43 17.05
N GLN A 268 -18.08 -0.17 17.68
CA GLN A 268 -19.13 -0.93 16.99
C GLN A 268 -20.05 0.06 16.26
N GLY A 269 -19.99 0.07 14.92
CA GLY A 269 -20.69 1.06 14.11
C GLY A 269 -22.16 0.72 13.95
N LYS A 270 -23.05 1.61 14.40
CA LYS A 270 -24.50 1.53 14.16
C LYS A 270 -24.82 2.29 12.87
N PRO A 271 -25.17 1.61 11.76
CA PRO A 271 -25.48 2.31 10.52
C PRO A 271 -26.77 3.13 10.66
N ALA A 272 -26.79 4.33 10.06
CA ALA A 272 -28.01 5.05 9.73
C ALA A 272 -28.80 4.32 8.62
N TYR A 273 -30.02 4.78 8.31
CA TYR A 273 -30.86 4.15 7.30
C TYR A 273 -30.35 4.44 5.87
N GLN A 274 -29.94 5.68 5.60
CA GLN A 274 -29.43 6.10 4.28
C GLN A 274 -28.22 7.04 4.35
N VAL A 275 -27.42 7.07 3.29
CA VAL A 275 -26.20 7.88 3.21
C VAL A 275 -26.56 9.36 3.26
N GLY A 276 -25.98 10.08 4.22
CA GLY A 276 -26.25 11.49 4.47
C GLY A 276 -27.02 11.74 5.78
N GLU A 277 -27.69 10.72 6.31
CA GLU A 277 -28.14 10.67 7.70
C GLU A 277 -27.00 10.25 8.63
N ARG A 278 -27.19 10.49 9.94
CA ARG A 278 -26.27 10.05 10.99
C ARG A 278 -27.04 9.71 12.25
N VAL A 279 -26.63 8.63 12.92
CA VAL A 279 -27.16 8.23 14.23
C VAL A 279 -26.05 8.24 15.27
N LYS A 280 -26.39 8.55 16.53
CA LYS A 280 -25.42 8.65 17.63
C LYS A 280 -24.68 7.32 17.83
N GLN A 281 -23.35 7.37 17.88
CA GLN A 281 -22.47 6.22 18.02
C GLN A 281 -21.98 6.04 19.46
N GLY A 282 -21.64 4.81 19.82
CA GLY A 282 -21.04 4.48 21.12
C GLY A 282 -19.52 4.71 21.15
N GLY A 283 -19.02 5.35 22.21
CA GLY A 283 -17.58 5.43 22.51
C GLY A 283 -16.74 6.16 21.46
N VAL A 284 -17.27 7.26 20.91
CA VAL A 284 -16.58 8.13 19.93
C VAL A 284 -15.28 8.68 20.52
N ARG A 285 -14.15 8.41 19.86
CA ARG A 285 -12.80 8.74 20.37
C ARG A 285 -11.75 8.89 19.27
N HIS A 286 -10.56 9.39 19.62
CA HIS A 286 -9.52 9.79 18.66
C HIS A 286 -9.01 8.67 17.77
N SER A 287 -8.69 7.51 18.36
CA SER A 287 -8.25 6.31 17.65
C SER A 287 -9.21 5.91 16.54
N LEU A 288 -10.51 5.83 16.87
CA LEU A 288 -11.55 5.36 15.97
C LEU A 288 -11.91 6.44 14.94
N THR A 289 -11.91 7.72 15.32
CA THR A 289 -12.11 8.82 14.37
C THR A 289 -10.95 8.93 13.38
N ALA A 290 -9.70 8.76 13.83
CA ALA A 290 -8.55 8.72 12.95
C ALA A 290 -8.57 7.50 12.02
N ALA A 291 -8.92 6.32 12.54
CA ALA A 291 -9.09 5.08 11.76
C ALA A 291 -10.16 5.21 10.66
N GLY A 292 -11.36 5.69 11.02
CA GLY A 292 -12.46 5.92 10.07
C GLY A 292 -12.10 6.97 9.02
N LEU A 293 -11.43 8.05 9.42
CA LEU A 293 -11.04 9.12 8.52
C LEU A 293 -9.89 8.74 7.58
N ALA A 294 -8.88 8.00 8.05
CA ALA A 294 -7.86 7.36 7.20
C ALA A 294 -8.50 6.45 6.15
N SER A 295 -9.44 5.62 6.59
CA SER A 295 -10.20 4.71 5.72
C SER A 295 -11.03 5.46 4.68
N LEU A 296 -11.68 6.56 5.06
CA LEU A 296 -12.42 7.44 4.14
C LEU A 296 -11.54 8.04 3.04
N TYR A 297 -10.29 8.41 3.33
CA TYR A 297 -9.36 8.87 2.28
C TYR A 297 -9.02 7.75 1.29
N VAL A 298 -8.72 6.54 1.78
CA VAL A 298 -8.38 5.37 0.95
C VAL A 298 -9.56 4.96 0.05
N VAL A 299 -10.77 4.83 0.57
CA VAL A 299 -11.92 4.41 -0.26
C VAL A 299 -12.36 5.51 -1.24
N LYS A 300 -12.19 6.79 -0.89
CA LYS A 300 -12.44 7.94 -1.80
C LYS A 300 -11.48 7.94 -3.00
N ASP A 301 -10.23 7.54 -2.79
CA ASP A 301 -9.22 7.32 -3.82
C ASP A 301 -9.57 6.13 -4.72
N ARG A 302 -9.87 4.96 -4.11
CA ARG A 302 -10.26 3.74 -4.85
C ARG A 302 -11.53 3.90 -5.68
N LEU A 303 -12.48 4.72 -5.24
CA LEU A 303 -13.70 5.06 -5.98
C LEU A 303 -13.53 6.21 -6.99
N GLY A 304 -12.31 6.73 -7.18
CA GLY A 304 -11.99 7.74 -8.20
C GLY A 304 -12.52 9.14 -7.92
N PHE A 305 -12.93 9.45 -6.68
CA PHE A 305 -13.43 10.79 -6.34
C PHE A 305 -12.32 11.82 -6.18
N ARG A 306 -11.13 11.40 -5.71
CA ARG A 306 -9.90 12.20 -5.66
C ARG A 306 -8.69 11.28 -5.49
N GLU A 307 -7.70 11.40 -6.38
CA GLU A 307 -6.44 10.66 -6.25
C GLU A 307 -5.61 11.18 -5.06
N LEU A 308 -5.03 10.26 -4.29
CA LEU A 308 -4.04 10.55 -3.25
C LEU A 308 -2.68 10.90 -3.89
N LYS A 309 -2.51 12.19 -4.16
CA LYS A 309 -1.27 12.80 -4.63
C LYS A 309 -0.17 12.73 -3.57
N ARG A 310 1.08 13.01 -3.94
CA ARG A 310 2.24 12.88 -3.05
C ARG A 310 3.00 14.19 -2.99
N LYS A 311 3.66 14.47 -1.86
CA LYS A 311 4.20 15.81 -1.55
C LYS A 311 5.34 16.27 -2.47
N GLU A 312 5.87 15.37 -3.28
CA GLU A 312 6.91 15.58 -4.31
C GLU A 312 6.32 15.86 -5.71
N ASP A 313 5.00 15.83 -5.89
CA ASP A 313 4.35 16.13 -7.17
C ASP A 313 4.46 17.63 -7.55
N ALA A 314 4.97 18.46 -6.65
CA ALA A 314 5.15 19.91 -6.82
C ALA A 314 6.55 20.33 -7.35
N GLU A 315 7.51 19.40 -7.46
CA GLU A 315 8.88 19.68 -7.93
C GLU A 315 9.17 19.06 -9.33
N LEU A 316 8.13 18.85 -10.13
CA LEU A 316 8.28 18.64 -11.57
C LEU A 316 8.35 20.02 -12.26
N PRO A 317 9.38 20.31 -13.08
CA PRO A 317 9.45 21.54 -13.86
C PRO A 317 8.19 21.76 -14.71
N ALA A 318 7.75 23.02 -14.86
CA ALA A 318 6.51 23.40 -15.53
C ALA A 318 6.40 23.03 -17.04
N ALA A 319 7.39 22.33 -17.60
CA ALA A 319 7.32 21.68 -18.91
C ALA A 319 6.54 20.33 -18.89
N PHE A 320 6.06 19.89 -17.73
CA PHE A 320 5.28 18.66 -17.55
C PHE A 320 3.80 18.96 -17.25
N GLU A 321 3.04 19.37 -18.27
CA GLU A 321 1.58 19.15 -18.20
C GLU A 321 1.29 17.67 -18.48
N PRO A 322 0.43 17.01 -17.66
CA PRO A 322 -0.03 15.67 -17.98
C PRO A 322 -0.95 15.76 -19.21
N LEU A 323 -0.55 15.11 -20.31
CA LEU A 323 -1.49 14.76 -21.38
C LEU A 323 -2.60 13.91 -20.76
N ALA A 324 -3.77 14.52 -20.57
CA ALA A 324 -4.96 13.80 -20.22
C ALA A 324 -5.28 12.84 -21.36
N GLU A 325 -4.98 11.55 -21.18
CA GLU A 325 -5.69 10.53 -21.94
C GLU A 325 -7.19 10.80 -21.75
N PRO A 326 -8.00 10.85 -22.82
CA PRO A 326 -9.43 10.94 -22.66
C PRO A 326 -9.87 9.71 -21.89
N GLN A 327 -10.13 9.87 -20.59
CA GLN A 327 -10.83 8.87 -19.81
C GLN A 327 -12.13 8.60 -20.55
N GLN A 328 -12.20 7.47 -21.26
CA GLN A 328 -13.48 6.88 -21.61
C GLN A 328 -14.23 6.79 -20.29
N ALA A 329 -15.25 7.62 -20.16
CA ALA A 329 -15.94 7.81 -18.89
C ALA A 329 -16.59 6.48 -18.52
N LYS A 330 -15.89 5.69 -17.70
CA LYS A 330 -16.44 4.46 -17.13
C LYS A 330 -17.74 4.87 -16.45
N LYS A 331 -18.86 4.33 -16.96
CA LYS A 331 -20.21 4.62 -16.44
C LYS A 331 -20.14 4.59 -14.91
N LYS A 332 -20.73 5.61 -14.25
CA LYS A 332 -20.79 5.68 -12.79
C LYS A 332 -21.21 4.33 -12.24
N GLN A 333 -20.29 3.68 -11.56
CA GLN A 333 -20.48 2.33 -11.01
C GLN A 333 -21.00 2.37 -9.56
N THR A 334 -21.17 3.58 -9.00
CA THR A 334 -21.68 3.89 -7.66
C THR A 334 -22.64 5.09 -7.72
N ASP A 335 -23.60 5.15 -6.80
CA ASP A 335 -24.46 6.32 -6.56
C ASP A 335 -23.79 7.41 -5.69
N LEU A 336 -22.71 7.05 -4.99
CA LEU A 336 -22.05 7.93 -4.02
C LEU A 336 -21.54 9.20 -4.69
N THR A 337 -21.55 10.31 -3.95
CA THR A 337 -21.18 11.62 -4.51
C THR A 337 -19.95 12.20 -3.83
N ARG A 338 -19.26 13.11 -4.55
CA ARG A 338 -18.20 13.96 -3.97
C ARG A 338 -18.70 14.74 -2.74
N ARG A 339 -20.00 15.05 -2.65
CA ARG A 339 -20.62 15.76 -1.52
C ARG A 339 -20.68 14.89 -0.27
N ASP A 340 -20.84 13.58 -0.39
CA ASP A 340 -20.93 12.67 0.76
C ASP A 340 -19.57 12.53 1.44
N PHE A 341 -18.54 12.22 0.65
CA PHE A 341 -17.15 12.27 1.12
C PHE A 341 -16.75 13.66 1.62
N GLY A 342 -17.12 14.72 0.91
CA GLY A 342 -16.83 16.10 1.31
C GLY A 342 -17.41 16.44 2.69
N ARG A 343 -18.69 16.12 2.93
CA ARG A 343 -19.35 16.29 4.23
C ARG A 343 -18.67 15.46 5.32
N ALA A 344 -18.48 14.17 5.07
CA ALA A 344 -17.95 13.22 6.04
C ALA A 344 -16.52 13.55 6.48
N VAL A 345 -15.64 13.74 5.51
CA VAL A 345 -14.23 14.11 5.73
C VAL A 345 -14.14 15.46 6.43
N SER A 346 -14.92 16.47 6.02
CA SER A 346 -14.85 17.80 6.65
C SER A 346 -15.31 17.79 8.11
N SER A 347 -16.38 17.06 8.46
CA SER A 347 -16.83 16.99 9.86
C SER A 347 -15.88 16.18 10.74
N ALA A 348 -15.31 15.08 10.25
CA ALA A 348 -14.33 14.30 11.02
C ALA A 348 -13.02 15.06 11.24
N ASN A 349 -12.57 15.83 10.25
CA ASN A 349 -11.43 16.73 10.40
C ASN A 349 -11.69 17.77 11.52
N ARG A 350 -12.86 18.44 11.51
CA ARG A 350 -13.24 19.38 12.59
C ARG A 350 -13.34 18.71 13.94
N TRP A 351 -13.90 17.49 14.01
CA TRP A 351 -13.99 16.74 15.27
C TRP A 351 -12.60 16.49 15.86
N ILE A 352 -11.63 16.03 15.05
CA ILE A 352 -10.25 15.84 15.51
C ILE A 352 -9.63 17.17 15.94
N GLU A 353 -9.81 18.25 15.17
CA GLU A 353 -9.29 19.59 15.53
C GLU A 353 -9.81 20.10 16.87
N GLN A 354 -11.11 19.90 17.16
CA GLN A 354 -11.74 20.34 18.40
C GLN A 354 -11.39 19.46 19.62
N ASN A 355 -11.16 18.16 19.41
CA ASN A 355 -11.00 17.20 20.50
C ASN A 355 -9.54 16.78 20.74
N TYR A 356 -8.60 16.99 19.81
CA TYR A 356 -7.25 16.41 19.87
C TYR A 356 -6.45 16.82 21.12
N ASN A 357 -6.11 15.82 21.94
CA ASN A 357 -5.21 15.99 23.07
C ASN A 357 -4.36 14.73 23.28
N VAL A 358 -3.06 14.83 23.01
CA VAL A 358 -2.10 13.71 23.14
C VAL A 358 -1.96 13.19 24.58
N ASN A 359 -2.31 14.00 25.58
CA ASN A 359 -2.28 13.62 27.00
C ASN A 359 -3.63 13.05 27.50
N LYS A 360 -4.68 13.04 26.66
CA LYS A 360 -6.00 12.45 26.94
C LYS A 360 -6.38 11.39 25.90
N LEU A 361 -5.38 10.68 25.37
CA LEU A 361 -5.63 9.49 24.56
C LEU A 361 -6.25 8.39 25.42
N ASP A 362 -6.99 7.49 24.78
CA ASP A 362 -7.56 6.32 25.42
C ASP A 362 -6.47 5.32 25.87
N SER A 363 -6.86 4.26 26.57
CA SER A 363 -5.96 3.22 27.05
C SER A 363 -5.23 2.43 25.93
N TRP A 364 -5.47 2.77 24.66
CA TRP A 364 -4.84 2.21 23.47
C TRP A 364 -3.81 3.18 22.86
N THR A 365 -3.19 4.02 23.70
CA THR A 365 -2.34 5.18 23.36
C THR A 365 -1.51 5.04 22.10
N TYR A 366 -0.65 4.02 21.97
CA TYR A 366 0.28 3.90 20.83
C TYR A 366 -0.43 3.52 19.53
N TYR A 367 -1.46 2.68 19.62
CA TYR A 367 -2.36 2.41 18.51
C TYR A 367 -3.09 3.69 18.05
N SER A 368 -3.54 4.51 19.01
CA SER A 368 -4.19 5.80 18.75
C SER A 368 -3.25 6.79 18.06
N LEU A 369 -1.97 6.84 18.45
CA LEU A 369 -0.93 7.62 17.79
C LEU A 369 -0.66 7.13 16.35
N TYR A 370 -0.63 5.80 16.12
CA TYR A 370 -0.41 5.25 14.78
C TYR A 370 -1.65 5.38 13.87
N ALA A 371 -2.87 5.36 14.41
CA ALA A 371 -4.08 5.72 13.67
C ALA A 371 -4.03 7.20 13.20
N LEU A 372 -3.55 8.10 14.06
CA LEU A 372 -3.34 9.51 13.71
C LEU A 372 -2.24 9.70 12.65
N GLU A 373 -1.12 8.97 12.72
CA GLU A 373 -0.06 9.02 11.69
C GLU A 373 -0.59 8.64 10.31
N ARG A 374 -1.31 7.52 10.23
CA ARG A 374 -1.96 7.05 9.01
C ARG A 374 -2.92 8.09 8.42
N PHE A 375 -3.85 8.57 9.24
CA PHE A 375 -4.83 9.57 8.83
C PHE A 375 -4.16 10.84 8.28
N GLU A 376 -3.18 11.38 9.00
CA GLU A 376 -2.53 12.62 8.61
C GLU A 376 -1.62 12.44 7.39
N ALA A 377 -0.98 11.28 7.21
CA ALA A 377 -0.27 10.93 5.98
C ALA A 377 -1.21 10.86 4.77
N PHE A 378 -2.38 10.20 4.88
CA PHE A 378 -3.38 10.19 3.80
C PHE A 378 -4.01 11.57 3.55
N ARG A 379 -4.18 12.39 4.58
CA ARG A 379 -4.64 13.77 4.42
C ARG A 379 -3.60 14.65 3.73
N GLU A 380 -2.32 14.55 4.11
CA GLU A 380 -1.22 15.23 3.42
C GLU A 380 -1.19 14.85 1.94
N ALA A 381 -1.39 13.56 1.63
CA ALA A 381 -1.49 13.05 0.27
C ALA A 381 -2.72 13.60 -0.48
N ASP A 382 -3.90 13.56 0.13
CA ASP A 382 -5.13 14.13 -0.45
C ASP A 382 -4.98 15.62 -0.77
N LEU A 383 -4.31 16.38 0.11
CA LEU A 383 -4.13 17.82 -0.04
C LEU A 383 -2.99 18.21 -0.99
N ALA A 384 -2.08 17.30 -1.33
CA ALA A 384 -1.01 17.57 -2.31
C ALA A 384 -1.62 17.97 -3.67
N GLY A 385 -1.10 19.05 -4.26
CA GLY A 385 -1.67 19.63 -5.48
C GLY A 385 -2.94 20.47 -5.30
N SER A 386 -3.32 20.84 -4.07
CA SER A 386 -4.25 21.95 -3.83
C SER A 386 -3.50 23.29 -3.86
N PRO A 387 -4.02 24.35 -4.52
CA PRO A 387 -3.33 25.64 -4.61
C PRO A 387 -3.26 26.39 -3.27
N VAL A 388 -4.06 25.97 -2.28
CA VAL A 388 -3.99 26.48 -0.91
C VAL A 388 -3.03 25.59 -0.12
N PRO A 389 -1.85 26.08 0.31
CA PRO A 389 -0.97 25.29 1.18
C PRO A 389 -1.71 24.96 2.49
N PRO A 390 -1.57 23.73 3.03
CA PRO A 390 -2.24 23.37 4.28
C PRO A 390 -1.81 24.34 5.38
N PRO A 391 -2.75 24.99 6.08
CA PRO A 391 -2.41 26.09 6.96
C PRO A 391 -1.54 25.59 8.12
N LYS A 392 -0.52 26.38 8.49
CA LYS A 392 0.42 26.11 9.60
C LYS A 392 -0.24 26.31 10.98
N THR A 393 -1.40 25.71 11.19
CA THR A 393 -2.14 25.76 12.46
C THR A 393 -1.47 24.90 13.54
N GLU A 394 -1.97 24.94 14.78
CA GLU A 394 -1.55 24.00 15.85
C GLU A 394 -1.60 22.54 15.42
N ARG A 395 -2.49 22.21 14.47
CA ARG A 395 -2.58 20.90 13.84
C ARG A 395 -1.28 20.47 13.18
N SER A 396 -0.55 21.37 12.50
CA SER A 396 0.75 21.08 11.86
C SER A 396 1.83 20.62 12.86
N LYS A 397 1.60 20.80 14.17
CA LYS A 397 2.49 20.36 15.25
C LYS A 397 2.13 18.96 15.79
N TRP A 398 1.09 18.29 15.28
CA TRP A 398 0.64 16.98 15.80
C TRP A 398 1.75 15.92 15.74
N SER A 399 2.53 15.88 14.64
CA SER A 399 3.59 14.90 14.43
C SER A 399 4.71 15.10 15.45
N ILE A 400 5.10 16.35 15.66
CA ILE A 400 6.06 16.78 16.68
C ILE A 400 5.54 16.43 18.09
N ARG A 401 4.25 16.62 18.38
CA ARG A 401 3.65 16.25 19.68
C ARG A 401 3.63 14.73 19.90
N ALA A 402 3.24 13.96 18.88
CA ALA A 402 3.24 12.50 18.91
C ALA A 402 4.65 11.93 19.10
N ILE A 403 5.62 12.38 18.30
CA ILE A 403 7.03 11.99 18.42
C ILE A 403 7.58 12.38 19.81
N ARG A 404 7.34 13.61 20.30
CA ARG A 404 7.75 14.01 21.65
C ARG A 404 7.13 13.15 22.76
N TYR A 405 5.87 12.74 22.61
CA TYR A 405 5.22 11.84 23.55
C TYR A 405 5.93 10.49 23.56
N VAL A 406 6.07 9.85 22.39
CA VAL A 406 6.76 8.56 22.23
C VAL A 406 8.20 8.61 22.77
N LEU A 407 8.97 9.64 22.45
CA LEU A 407 10.34 9.82 22.95
C LEU A 407 10.43 10.17 24.44
N LYS A 408 9.32 10.51 25.11
CA LYS A 408 9.23 10.76 26.55
C LYS A 408 8.77 9.51 27.31
N THR A 409 7.92 8.68 26.72
CA THR A 409 7.27 7.53 27.38
C THR A 409 7.93 6.17 27.11
N GLN A 410 9.07 6.14 26.42
CA GLN A 410 9.85 4.92 26.24
C GLN A 410 10.38 4.43 27.59
N LYS A 411 10.21 3.14 27.87
CA LYS A 411 10.76 2.48 29.06
C LYS A 411 12.27 2.25 28.94
N PRO A 412 13.00 2.02 30.05
CA PRO A 412 14.45 1.76 30.03
C PRO A 412 14.88 0.54 29.20
N ASP A 413 14.00 -0.46 29.01
CA ASP A 413 14.24 -1.63 28.17
C ASP A 413 14.02 -1.36 26.67
N GLY A 414 13.64 -0.14 26.29
CA GLY A 414 13.31 0.26 24.93
C GLY A 414 11.84 0.10 24.54
N SER A 415 11.00 -0.52 25.39
CA SER A 415 9.60 -0.81 25.07
C SER A 415 8.66 0.38 25.29
N TRP A 416 7.46 0.25 24.74
CA TRP A 416 6.28 1.04 25.08
C TRP A 416 5.14 0.08 25.40
N GLU A 417 4.19 0.49 26.26
CA GLU A 417 3.07 -0.36 26.67
C GLU A 417 1.78 0.42 26.90
N SER A 418 0.68 -0.12 26.40
CA SER A 418 -0.72 0.26 26.64
C SER A 418 -1.60 -1.00 26.51
N ASN A 419 -2.94 -0.90 26.48
CA ASN A 419 -3.85 -2.07 26.48
C ASN A 419 -3.64 -3.09 25.32
N SER A 420 -2.90 -2.73 24.28
CA SER A 420 -2.48 -3.64 23.22
C SER A 420 -1.31 -4.57 23.60
N GLY A 421 -0.75 -4.42 24.80
CA GLY A 421 0.43 -5.15 25.30
C GLY A 421 1.75 -4.59 24.79
N ALA A 422 2.86 -4.89 25.47
CA ALA A 422 4.18 -4.31 25.18
C ALA A 422 4.65 -4.51 23.73
N VAL A 423 4.44 -5.68 23.12
CA VAL A 423 4.90 -5.95 21.75
C VAL A 423 4.17 -5.09 20.71
N PRO A 424 2.83 -5.13 20.56
CA PRO A 424 2.14 -4.24 19.60
C PRO A 424 2.27 -2.76 19.94
N SER A 425 2.31 -2.38 21.23
CA SER A 425 2.52 -0.98 21.64
C SER A 425 3.88 -0.46 21.19
N THR A 426 4.95 -1.24 21.36
CA THR A 426 6.29 -0.93 20.86
C THR A 426 6.30 -0.83 19.34
N CYS A 427 5.65 -1.75 18.64
CA CYS A 427 5.52 -1.67 17.18
C CYS A 427 4.81 -0.39 16.72
N PHE A 428 3.67 -0.03 17.30
CA PHE A 428 2.94 1.19 16.90
C PHE A 428 3.74 2.46 17.21
N ALA A 429 4.49 2.49 18.33
CA ALA A 429 5.43 3.57 18.63
C ALA A 429 6.53 3.69 17.54
N LEU A 430 7.15 2.59 17.15
CA LEU A 430 8.16 2.56 16.10
C LEU A 430 7.60 3.02 14.74
N LEU A 431 6.42 2.54 14.33
CA LEU A 431 5.79 2.92 13.06
C LEU A 431 5.41 4.42 13.02
N VAL A 432 5.16 5.05 14.17
CA VAL A 432 5.00 6.51 14.31
C VAL A 432 6.34 7.23 14.15
N LEU A 433 7.41 6.75 14.79
CA LEU A 433 8.75 7.36 14.69
C LEU A 433 9.33 7.26 13.27
N THR A 434 9.07 6.16 12.56
CA THR A 434 9.56 5.95 11.18
C THR A 434 8.65 6.57 10.10
N GLY A 435 7.46 7.06 10.47
CA GLY A 435 6.50 7.60 9.51
C GLY A 435 6.01 6.56 8.50
N SER A 436 5.67 5.36 9.00
CA SER A 436 5.47 4.16 8.18
C SER A 436 4.51 4.35 7.00
N THR A 437 3.41 5.09 7.16
CA THR A 437 2.44 5.25 6.06
C THR A 437 2.89 6.26 5.02
N ARG A 438 3.69 7.26 5.39
CA ARG A 438 4.41 8.08 4.39
C ARG A 438 5.40 7.22 3.59
N GLN A 439 6.10 6.27 4.23
CA GLN A 439 6.94 5.32 3.50
C GLN A 439 6.13 4.44 2.54
N SER A 440 4.97 3.90 2.96
CA SER A 440 4.10 3.11 2.07
C SER A 440 3.61 3.93 0.87
N LEU A 441 3.18 5.18 1.08
CA LEU A 441 2.77 6.09 0.01
C LEU A 441 3.92 6.42 -0.96
N ALA A 442 5.13 6.67 -0.45
CA ALA A 442 6.32 6.90 -1.27
C ALA A 442 6.73 5.64 -2.04
N LYS A 443 6.70 4.47 -1.40
CA LYS A 443 6.99 3.19 -2.06
C LYS A 443 5.95 2.84 -3.11
N SER A 444 4.67 3.15 -2.91
CA SER A 444 3.65 2.87 -3.91
C SER A 444 3.73 3.78 -5.14
N ARG A 445 4.33 4.98 -5.02
CA ARG A 445 4.81 5.73 -6.19
C ARG A 445 5.78 4.86 -6.96
N VAL A 446 6.87 4.42 -6.32
CA VAL A 446 7.92 3.61 -6.97
C VAL A 446 7.35 2.32 -7.56
N VAL A 447 6.44 1.62 -6.88
CA VAL A 447 5.86 0.36 -7.36
C VAL A 447 4.81 0.57 -8.46
N ARG A 448 3.86 1.50 -8.33
CA ARG A 448 2.94 1.83 -9.45
C ARG A 448 3.75 2.23 -10.67
N TYR A 449 4.71 3.12 -10.48
CA TYR A 449 5.63 3.58 -11.51
C TYR A 449 6.40 2.40 -12.13
N GLN A 450 6.96 1.50 -11.33
CA GLN A 450 7.57 0.25 -11.79
C GLN A 450 6.56 -0.67 -12.50
N ARG A 451 5.27 -0.69 -12.14
CA ARG A 451 4.25 -1.53 -12.80
C ARG A 451 3.73 -0.94 -14.10
N ASP A 452 3.67 0.37 -14.24
CA ASP A 452 3.37 1.05 -15.51
C ASP A 452 4.59 1.02 -16.46
N VAL A 453 5.81 0.94 -15.91
CA VAL A 453 7.04 0.53 -16.62
C VAL A 453 6.97 -0.95 -17.05
N MET A 454 6.69 -1.86 -16.10
CA MET A 454 6.70 -3.32 -16.29
C MET A 454 5.51 -3.83 -17.10
N ARG A 455 4.44 -3.04 -17.26
CA ARG A 455 3.38 -3.27 -18.26
C ARG A 455 3.87 -3.24 -19.71
N GLY A 456 5.15 -2.96 -19.94
CA GLY A 456 5.84 -3.43 -21.15
C GLY A 456 7.26 -3.95 -20.90
N GLY A 457 7.42 -4.80 -19.87
CA GLY A 457 8.39 -5.89 -19.88
C GLY A 457 9.84 -5.56 -19.55
N ARG A 458 10.14 -4.49 -18.81
CA ARG A 458 11.52 -4.15 -18.40
C ARG A 458 11.61 -3.87 -16.91
N GLY A 459 12.42 -4.68 -16.22
CA GLY A 459 12.69 -4.54 -14.79
C GLY A 459 13.58 -3.33 -14.46
N PHE A 460 13.53 -2.89 -13.21
CA PHE A 460 14.31 -1.75 -12.75
C PHE A 460 15.78 -2.13 -12.50
N PRO A 461 16.79 -1.41 -13.01
CA PRO A 461 18.19 -1.82 -12.87
C PRO A 461 18.91 -1.20 -11.67
N HIS A 462 19.86 -1.96 -11.11
CA HIS A 462 20.90 -1.42 -10.22
C HIS A 462 21.97 -0.70 -11.05
N ALA A 463 21.78 0.59 -11.34
CA ALA A 463 22.79 1.40 -12.03
C ALA A 463 22.84 2.84 -11.51
N SER A 464 24.02 3.29 -11.08
CA SER A 464 24.30 4.63 -10.55
C SER A 464 24.29 5.76 -11.62
N GLY A 465 23.70 5.50 -12.80
CA GLY A 465 23.71 6.40 -13.95
C GLY A 465 22.32 6.92 -14.27
N GLY A 466 22.21 8.25 -14.42
CA GLY A 466 20.95 9.00 -14.47
C GLY A 466 19.79 8.36 -15.25
N LEU A 467 18.62 8.39 -14.60
CA LEU A 467 17.35 7.90 -15.09
C LEU A 467 16.76 8.84 -16.17
N ARG A 468 15.96 8.29 -17.09
CA ARG A 468 15.22 9.05 -18.12
C ARG A 468 13.77 8.59 -18.21
N LEU A 469 12.86 9.50 -18.56
CA LEU A 469 11.46 9.17 -18.83
C LEU A 469 11.22 8.96 -20.34
N ARG A 470 10.54 7.88 -20.74
CA ARG A 470 10.03 7.67 -22.11
C ARG A 470 8.68 6.95 -22.07
N ALA A 471 7.65 7.53 -22.68
CA ALA A 471 6.29 6.99 -22.73
C ALA A 471 5.77 6.53 -21.34
N GLY A 472 5.92 7.39 -20.33
CA GLY A 472 5.52 7.12 -18.95
C GLY A 472 6.48 6.25 -18.12
N ARG A 473 7.60 5.79 -18.70
CA ARG A 473 8.52 4.83 -18.06
C ARG A 473 9.87 5.43 -17.67
N VAL A 474 10.39 5.11 -16.48
CA VAL A 474 11.80 5.31 -16.13
C VAL A 474 12.54 4.17 -16.76
N VAL A 475 13.45 4.56 -17.63
CA VAL A 475 14.46 3.73 -18.23
C VAL A 475 15.82 4.25 -17.76
N VAL A 476 16.79 3.37 -17.54
CA VAL A 476 18.19 3.84 -17.39
C VAL A 476 18.60 4.46 -18.71
N ARG A 477 19.44 5.52 -18.67
CA ARG A 477 19.94 6.16 -19.89
C ARG A 477 20.49 5.09 -20.86
N PRO A 478 19.96 5.00 -22.09
CA PRO A 478 20.40 3.97 -23.04
C PRO A 478 21.91 4.01 -23.26
N LEU A 479 22.51 2.83 -23.37
CA LEU A 479 23.91 2.68 -23.72
C LEU A 479 24.20 3.38 -25.05
N ARG A 480 25.16 4.30 -25.06
CA ARG A 480 25.68 4.91 -26.28
C ARG A 480 26.78 4.02 -26.87
N ALA A 481 26.38 3.03 -27.65
CA ALA A 481 27.27 2.14 -28.38
C ALA A 481 26.61 1.71 -29.71
N GLY A 482 27.41 1.13 -30.62
CA GLY A 482 26.89 0.56 -31.88
C GLY A 482 26.04 -0.70 -31.65
N PRO A 483 25.23 -1.13 -32.65
CA PRO A 483 24.29 -2.24 -32.52
C PRO A 483 24.92 -3.54 -32.00
N GLU A 484 26.11 -3.90 -32.47
CA GLU A 484 26.82 -5.12 -32.05
C GLU A 484 27.09 -5.16 -30.54
N GLU A 485 27.58 -4.05 -29.98
CA GLU A 485 27.92 -3.93 -28.57
C GLU A 485 26.66 -3.86 -27.70
N VAL A 486 25.61 -3.21 -28.20
CA VAL A 486 24.26 -3.22 -27.60
C VAL A 486 23.72 -4.66 -27.54
N LEU A 487 23.78 -5.40 -28.64
CA LEU A 487 23.35 -6.81 -28.74
C LEU A 487 24.18 -7.72 -27.82
N ARG A 488 25.50 -7.51 -27.75
CA ARG A 488 26.42 -8.30 -26.90
C ARG A 488 26.11 -8.10 -25.41
N ARG A 489 25.99 -6.85 -24.94
CA ARG A 489 25.73 -6.54 -23.52
C ARG A 489 24.29 -6.84 -23.10
N ALA A 490 23.31 -6.60 -23.97
CA ALA A 490 21.94 -7.03 -23.72
C ALA A 490 21.85 -8.57 -23.62
N GLY A 491 22.67 -9.32 -24.38
CA GLY A 491 22.74 -10.77 -24.27
C GLY A 491 23.28 -11.33 -22.94
N ASN A 492 23.96 -10.53 -22.13
CA ASN A 492 24.65 -10.98 -20.91
C ASN A 492 24.06 -10.34 -19.63
N PRO A 493 23.25 -11.04 -18.82
CA PRO A 493 22.72 -10.54 -17.54
C PRO A 493 23.78 -10.12 -16.51
N ALA A 494 24.99 -10.66 -16.59
CA ALA A 494 26.08 -10.35 -15.66
C ALA A 494 26.87 -9.08 -16.05
N ASP A 495 26.60 -8.46 -17.21
CA ASP A 495 27.25 -7.21 -17.61
C ASP A 495 26.73 -6.04 -16.75
N ARG A 496 27.64 -5.23 -16.20
CA ARG A 496 27.27 -4.05 -15.37
C ARG A 496 26.42 -3.02 -16.13
N GLN A 497 26.44 -3.04 -17.45
CA GLN A 497 25.62 -2.17 -18.32
C GLN A 497 24.48 -2.94 -19.01
N HIS A 498 24.22 -4.20 -18.64
CA HIS A 498 23.18 -5.05 -19.23
C HIS A 498 21.88 -4.29 -19.49
N ALA A 499 21.30 -3.66 -18.46
CA ALA A 499 20.02 -2.97 -18.61
C ALA A 499 20.08 -1.68 -19.46
N ALA A 500 21.17 -0.92 -19.41
CA ALA A 500 21.36 0.21 -20.32
C ALA A 500 21.47 -0.27 -21.78
N ALA A 501 22.01 -1.46 -22.01
CA ALA A 501 22.03 -2.13 -23.30
C ALA A 501 20.65 -2.70 -23.70
N VAL A 502 19.83 -3.21 -22.75
CA VAL A 502 18.44 -3.60 -23.04
C VAL A 502 17.61 -2.39 -23.50
N GLU A 503 17.80 -1.22 -22.89
CA GLU A 503 17.13 0.01 -23.33
C GLU A 503 17.65 0.52 -24.68
N ALA A 504 18.95 0.42 -24.95
CA ALA A 504 19.50 0.72 -26.28
C ALA A 504 18.98 -0.25 -27.35
N LEU A 505 18.91 -1.56 -27.05
CA LEU A 505 18.39 -2.60 -27.94
C LEU A 505 16.92 -2.34 -28.28
N ALA A 506 16.13 -1.92 -27.30
CA ALA A 506 14.73 -1.54 -27.50
C ALA A 506 14.56 -0.28 -28.35
N ASP A 507 15.38 0.74 -28.09
CA ASP A 507 15.34 2.00 -28.82
C ASP A 507 15.73 1.81 -30.28
N TRP A 508 16.75 0.98 -30.50
CA TRP A 508 17.23 0.56 -31.81
C TRP A 508 16.20 -0.30 -32.55
N THR A 509 15.75 -1.43 -31.99
CA THR A 509 14.74 -2.30 -32.64
C THR A 509 13.43 -1.61 -32.97
N ALA A 510 13.03 -0.57 -32.22
CA ALA A 510 11.83 0.21 -32.51
C ALA A 510 12.01 1.31 -33.58
N ARG A 511 13.24 1.78 -33.84
CA ARG A 511 13.51 2.95 -34.70
C ARG A 511 14.35 2.66 -35.94
N ALA A 512 15.22 1.65 -35.88
CA ALA A 512 16.11 1.26 -36.96
C ALA A 512 15.32 0.92 -38.24
N ARG A 513 15.94 1.19 -39.38
CA ARG A 513 15.38 0.82 -40.69
C ARG A 513 15.46 -0.70 -40.89
N PRO A 514 14.58 -1.34 -41.67
CA PRO A 514 14.59 -2.80 -41.85
C PRO A 514 15.95 -3.34 -42.30
N GLU A 515 16.65 -2.64 -43.18
CA GLU A 515 17.94 -3.03 -43.76
C GLU A 515 19.07 -3.04 -42.69
N GLU A 516 18.97 -2.14 -41.71
CA GLU A 516 19.88 -2.06 -40.56
C GLU A 516 19.66 -3.25 -39.61
N LEU A 517 18.40 -3.67 -39.41
CA LEU A 517 18.08 -4.87 -38.63
C LEU A 517 18.48 -6.16 -39.38
N GLN A 518 18.33 -6.17 -40.71
CA GLN A 518 18.74 -7.29 -41.58
C GLN A 518 20.24 -7.56 -41.49
N SER A 519 21.06 -6.51 -41.36
CA SER A 519 22.51 -6.61 -41.16
C SER A 519 22.92 -7.33 -39.86
N HIS A 520 21.99 -7.56 -38.94
CA HIS A 520 22.24 -8.20 -37.64
C HIS A 520 21.34 -9.41 -37.33
N LEU A 521 20.67 -10.01 -38.34
CA LEU A 521 19.81 -11.19 -38.16
C LEU A 521 20.46 -12.33 -37.36
N PRO A 522 21.73 -12.74 -37.56
CA PRO A 522 22.32 -13.85 -36.79
C PRO A 522 22.37 -13.56 -35.28
N ALA A 523 22.58 -12.30 -34.90
CA ALA A 523 22.58 -11.89 -33.49
C ALA A 523 21.17 -11.78 -32.91
N LEU A 524 20.21 -11.23 -33.66
CA LEU A 524 18.80 -11.17 -33.27
C LEU A 524 18.19 -12.58 -33.11
N ARG A 525 18.40 -13.49 -34.08
CA ARG A 525 17.95 -14.90 -34.00
C ARG A 525 18.54 -15.62 -32.77
N ARG A 526 19.82 -15.41 -32.47
CA ARG A 526 20.49 -15.95 -31.28
C ARG A 526 19.86 -15.42 -29.99
N LEU A 527 19.62 -14.11 -29.90
CA LEU A 527 18.97 -13.49 -28.74
C LEU A 527 17.52 -13.93 -28.59
N ALA A 528 16.75 -14.07 -29.67
CA ALA A 528 15.37 -14.54 -29.61
C ALA A 528 15.27 -15.98 -29.07
N ARG A 529 16.20 -16.88 -29.45
CA ARG A 529 16.23 -18.28 -29.01
C ARG A 529 16.80 -18.49 -27.61
N ARG A 530 17.88 -17.79 -27.24
CA ARG A 530 18.69 -18.08 -26.03
C ARG A 530 18.97 -16.89 -25.12
N GLY A 531 18.46 -15.70 -25.45
CA GLY A 531 18.67 -14.50 -24.65
C GLY A 531 17.89 -14.50 -23.33
N PRO A 532 18.16 -13.52 -22.44
CA PRO A 532 17.37 -13.25 -21.24
C PRO A 532 15.91 -12.93 -21.61
N ALA A 533 14.94 -13.25 -20.74
CA ALA A 533 13.50 -13.19 -21.08
C ALA A 533 13.03 -11.87 -21.70
N GLY A 534 13.34 -10.72 -21.07
CA GLY A 534 12.99 -9.39 -21.62
C GLY A 534 13.72 -9.06 -22.94
N VAL A 535 14.88 -9.66 -23.18
CA VAL A 535 15.68 -9.47 -24.40
C VAL A 535 15.18 -10.35 -25.54
N ARG A 536 14.65 -11.55 -25.26
CA ARG A 536 13.98 -12.41 -26.26
C ARG A 536 12.82 -11.66 -26.91
N VAL A 537 11.97 -11.02 -26.11
CA VAL A 537 10.83 -10.20 -26.59
C VAL A 537 11.29 -9.09 -27.54
N LEU A 538 12.35 -8.35 -27.21
CA LEU A 538 12.87 -7.29 -28.08
C LEU A 538 13.47 -7.85 -29.37
N ALA A 539 14.20 -8.95 -29.29
CA ALA A 539 14.78 -9.62 -30.45
C ALA A 539 13.68 -10.15 -31.39
N ILE A 540 12.62 -10.78 -30.87
CA ILE A 540 11.46 -11.26 -31.64
C ILE A 540 10.80 -10.10 -32.40
N LEU A 541 10.56 -8.96 -31.75
CA LEU A 541 9.99 -7.77 -32.41
C LEU A 541 10.94 -7.14 -33.44
N GLY A 542 12.25 -7.22 -33.20
CA GLY A 542 13.27 -6.82 -34.18
C GLY A 542 13.25 -7.69 -35.44
N LEU A 543 13.12 -9.01 -35.29
CA LEU A 543 13.04 -9.97 -36.40
C LEU A 543 11.78 -9.78 -37.24
N GLY A 544 10.64 -9.47 -36.60
CA GLY A 544 9.40 -9.09 -37.30
C GLY A 544 9.53 -7.82 -38.14
N ARG A 545 10.31 -6.83 -37.68
CA ARG A 545 10.62 -5.61 -38.43
C ARG A 545 11.69 -5.76 -39.51
N ALA A 546 12.59 -6.74 -39.36
CA ALA A 546 13.60 -7.09 -40.36
C ALA A 546 13.01 -7.91 -41.52
N ASP A 547 11.74 -8.30 -41.43
CA ASP A 547 11.03 -9.20 -42.36
C ASP A 547 11.68 -10.59 -42.46
N ASP A 548 12.12 -11.13 -41.31
CA ASP A 548 12.87 -12.39 -41.26
C ASP A 548 11.98 -13.64 -41.45
N PHE A 549 11.66 -13.94 -42.72
CA PHE A 549 10.86 -15.10 -43.09
C PHE A 549 11.49 -16.44 -42.69
N GLU A 550 12.83 -16.56 -42.67
CA GLU A 550 13.52 -17.80 -42.25
C GLU A 550 13.28 -18.13 -40.76
N PHE A 551 12.99 -17.13 -39.93
CA PHE A 551 12.73 -17.32 -38.51
C PHE A 551 11.26 -17.66 -38.19
N VAL A 552 10.35 -17.63 -39.18
CA VAL A 552 8.91 -17.93 -39.02
C VAL A 552 8.63 -19.27 -38.29
N PRO A 553 9.31 -20.40 -38.60
CA PRO A 553 9.12 -21.64 -37.84
C PRO A 553 9.41 -21.48 -36.33
N SER A 554 10.47 -20.73 -35.99
CA SER A 554 10.80 -20.41 -34.60
C SER A 554 9.79 -19.46 -33.96
N LEU A 555 9.22 -18.50 -34.71
CA LEU A 555 8.14 -17.65 -34.20
C LEU A 555 6.87 -18.45 -33.88
N ILE A 556 6.50 -19.42 -34.72
CA ILE A 556 5.35 -20.30 -34.49
C ILE A 556 5.58 -21.19 -33.25
N GLU A 557 6.80 -21.70 -33.06
CA GLU A 557 7.16 -22.45 -31.86
C GLU A 557 7.11 -21.58 -30.59
N ILE A 558 7.64 -20.34 -30.65
CA ILE A 558 7.59 -19.39 -29.53
C ILE A 558 6.13 -19.01 -29.20
N LEU A 559 5.27 -18.85 -30.21
CA LEU A 559 3.83 -18.63 -30.03
C LEU A 559 3.15 -19.81 -29.31
N GLU A 560 3.56 -21.04 -29.59
CA GLU A 560 3.00 -22.24 -28.97
C GLU A 560 3.54 -22.50 -27.55
N LYS A 561 4.85 -22.30 -27.32
CA LYS A 561 5.56 -22.79 -26.13
C LYS A 561 6.09 -21.69 -25.19
N GLY A 562 6.30 -20.47 -25.68
CA GLY A 562 6.87 -19.35 -24.91
C GLY A 562 5.91 -18.77 -23.85
N SER A 563 6.41 -17.83 -23.04
CA SER A 563 5.62 -17.06 -22.08
C SER A 563 4.46 -16.29 -22.76
N PRO A 564 3.46 -15.76 -22.02
CA PRO A 564 2.42 -14.91 -22.61
C PRO A 564 2.99 -13.74 -23.42
N GLU A 565 4.02 -13.08 -22.91
CA GLU A 565 4.69 -11.93 -23.53
C GLU A 565 5.46 -12.32 -24.79
N GLU A 566 6.19 -13.43 -24.75
CA GLU A 566 6.93 -13.96 -25.90
C GLU A 566 5.99 -14.42 -27.01
N GLY A 567 4.88 -15.09 -26.65
CA GLY A 567 3.86 -15.50 -27.60
C GLY A 567 3.14 -14.31 -28.23
N PHE A 568 2.85 -13.26 -27.46
CA PHE A 568 2.29 -12.02 -28.01
C PHE A 568 3.28 -11.29 -28.94
N ALA A 569 4.57 -11.25 -28.58
CA ALA A 569 5.62 -10.71 -29.43
C ALA A 569 5.76 -11.51 -30.74
N ALA A 570 5.70 -12.85 -30.67
CA ALA A 570 5.75 -13.72 -31.84
C ALA A 570 4.52 -13.55 -32.74
N ALA A 571 3.32 -13.43 -32.18
CA ALA A 571 2.10 -13.12 -32.94
C ALA A 571 2.22 -11.78 -33.68
N LYS A 572 2.80 -10.75 -33.06
CA LYS A 572 3.08 -9.46 -33.71
C LYS A 572 4.12 -9.57 -34.82
N ALA A 573 5.22 -10.29 -34.58
CA ALA A 573 6.26 -10.49 -35.59
C ALA A 573 5.72 -11.26 -36.81
N LEU A 574 4.91 -12.30 -36.59
CA LEU A 574 4.22 -13.03 -37.65
C LEU A 574 3.27 -12.12 -38.45
N GLY A 575 2.45 -11.31 -37.77
CA GLY A 575 1.57 -10.33 -38.43
C GLY A 575 2.32 -9.26 -39.23
N GLN A 576 3.52 -8.87 -38.80
CA GLN A 576 4.39 -7.95 -39.55
C GLN A 576 4.93 -8.61 -40.81
N ILE A 577 5.52 -9.81 -40.70
CA ILE A 577 6.09 -10.56 -41.83
C ILE A 577 5.00 -10.90 -42.86
N SER A 578 3.81 -11.31 -42.39
CA SER A 578 2.68 -11.60 -43.29
C SER A 578 1.95 -10.37 -43.81
N ARG A 579 2.38 -9.15 -43.46
CA ARG A 579 1.78 -7.86 -43.83
C ARG A 579 0.29 -7.68 -43.44
N THR A 580 -0.25 -8.56 -42.61
CA THR A 580 -1.65 -8.45 -42.11
C THR A 580 -1.76 -7.61 -40.85
N PHE A 581 -0.66 -7.44 -40.11
CA PHE A 581 -0.56 -6.80 -38.79
C PHE A 581 -1.49 -7.39 -37.70
N ASP A 582 -2.15 -8.50 -38.00
CA ASP A 582 -3.07 -9.22 -37.13
C ASP A 582 -2.33 -10.16 -36.17
N THR A 583 -2.82 -10.26 -34.94
CA THR A 583 -2.31 -11.17 -33.90
C THR A 583 -3.18 -12.41 -33.72
N ARG A 584 -4.31 -12.52 -34.44
CA ARG A 584 -5.28 -13.62 -34.40
C ARG A 584 -5.83 -13.89 -33.00
N GLY A 585 -6.22 -12.81 -32.32
CA GLY A 585 -6.80 -12.85 -30.97
C GLY A 585 -5.77 -13.06 -29.83
N VAL A 586 -4.47 -13.12 -30.13
CA VAL A 586 -3.42 -13.24 -29.10
C VAL A 586 -3.14 -11.87 -28.51
N GLY A 587 -3.54 -11.67 -27.25
CA GLY A 587 -3.24 -10.49 -26.45
C GLY A 587 -2.08 -10.69 -25.47
N PRO A 588 -1.66 -9.65 -24.75
CA PRO A 588 -0.49 -9.67 -23.85
C PRO A 588 -0.65 -10.60 -22.63
N HIS A 589 -1.86 -11.08 -22.35
CA HIS A 589 -2.16 -12.00 -21.24
C HIS A 589 -2.75 -13.34 -21.73
N THR A 590 -2.76 -13.62 -23.04
CA THR A 590 -3.31 -14.87 -23.56
C THR A 590 -2.39 -16.04 -23.20
N GLY A 591 -2.80 -16.81 -22.19
CA GLY A 591 -2.10 -18.02 -21.75
C GLY A 591 -2.08 -19.12 -22.82
N ARG A 592 -1.20 -20.11 -22.63
CA ARG A 592 -0.84 -21.12 -23.65
C ARG A 592 -2.03 -21.80 -24.34
N ALA A 593 -3.05 -22.20 -23.58
CA ALA A 593 -4.26 -22.84 -24.13
C ALA A 593 -5.02 -21.90 -25.10
N GLY A 594 -5.15 -20.62 -24.76
CA GLY A 594 -5.85 -19.62 -25.58
C GLY A 594 -5.14 -19.25 -26.89
N ARG A 595 -3.91 -19.73 -27.13
CA ARG A 595 -3.14 -19.44 -28.36
C ARG A 595 -3.24 -20.53 -29.42
N GLN A 596 -3.85 -21.69 -29.12
CA GLN A 596 -3.88 -22.84 -30.03
C GLN A 596 -4.49 -22.52 -31.40
N ALA A 597 -5.61 -21.80 -31.45
CA ALA A 597 -6.24 -21.40 -32.71
C ALA A 597 -5.32 -20.52 -33.58
N ALA A 598 -4.63 -19.55 -32.96
CA ALA A 598 -3.65 -18.70 -33.63
C ALA A 598 -2.45 -19.52 -34.15
N VAL A 599 -1.91 -20.45 -33.35
CA VAL A 599 -0.82 -21.36 -33.77
C VAL A 599 -1.22 -22.15 -35.02
N GLN A 600 -2.39 -22.77 -35.04
CA GLN A 600 -2.84 -23.54 -36.21
C GLN A 600 -3.05 -22.65 -37.43
N ALA A 601 -3.67 -21.48 -37.27
CA ALA A 601 -3.81 -20.53 -38.36
C ALA A 601 -2.45 -20.08 -38.92
N TRP A 602 -1.44 -19.87 -38.07
CA TRP A 602 -0.09 -19.48 -38.52
C TRP A 602 0.67 -20.62 -39.19
N ARG A 603 0.54 -21.87 -38.72
CA ARG A 603 1.03 -23.05 -39.43
C ARG A 603 0.42 -23.17 -40.83
N SER A 604 -0.91 -23.06 -40.94
CA SER A 604 -1.61 -23.12 -42.23
C SER A 604 -1.25 -21.96 -43.17
N TRP A 605 -1.00 -20.76 -42.64
CA TRP A 605 -0.50 -19.62 -43.42
C TRP A 605 0.90 -19.92 -43.97
N TYR A 606 1.84 -20.33 -43.10
CA TYR A 606 3.22 -20.61 -43.49
C TYR A 606 3.32 -21.75 -44.51
N ALA A 607 2.58 -22.85 -44.30
CA ALA A 607 2.54 -23.98 -45.23
C ALA A 607 2.13 -23.57 -46.65
N ARG A 608 1.10 -22.71 -46.79
CA ARG A 608 0.70 -22.17 -48.11
C ARG A 608 1.79 -21.34 -48.76
N HIS A 609 2.48 -20.49 -48.00
CA HIS A 609 3.49 -19.58 -48.56
C HIS A 609 4.76 -20.32 -48.98
N VAL A 610 5.16 -21.38 -48.26
CA VAL A 610 6.27 -22.26 -48.66
C VAL A 610 5.89 -23.10 -49.88
N GLN A 611 4.64 -23.54 -50.01
CA GLN A 611 4.16 -24.24 -51.21
C GLN A 611 4.15 -23.34 -52.46
N THR A 612 3.69 -22.08 -52.35
CA THR A 612 3.70 -21.14 -53.48
C THR A 612 5.09 -20.63 -53.86
N ALA A 613 6.06 -20.63 -52.93
CA ALA A 613 7.45 -20.27 -53.23
C ALA A 613 8.25 -21.43 -53.86
N GLY A 614 7.68 -22.64 -53.92
CA GLY A 614 8.30 -23.85 -54.46
C GLY A 614 7.76 -24.30 -55.82
N GLN A 615 6.92 -23.50 -56.48
CA GLN A 615 6.54 -23.69 -57.88
C GLN A 615 7.17 -22.56 -58.73
N PRO A 616 7.91 -22.89 -59.80
CA PRO A 616 8.52 -21.91 -60.69
C PRO A 616 7.50 -21.16 -61.56
#